data_AF-A0A2V1DYU3-F1
#
_entry.id   AF-A0A2V1DYU3-F1
#
_cell.length_a   1.000
_cell.length_b   1.000
_cell.length_c   1.000
_cell.angle_alpha   90.00
_cell.angle_beta   90.00
_cell.angle_gamma   90.00
#
_symmetry.space_group_name_H-M   'P 1'
#
loop_
_entity.id
_entity.type
_entity.pdbx_description
1 polymer ?
#
loop_
_entity_poly.entity_id
_entity_poly.type
_entity_poly.pdbx_seq_one_letter_code
_entity_poly.pdbx_strand_id
1 'polypeptide(L)'
;MSFDFCAFLCKLDPFVEYEFQSLSGGLINITVRATKTSHSDAGKFSGQGSLILKYAPPFIAAIGEEAPFSQTRQDVEARALALFEPPNGPLSELRQSTSISVPLLLHYDAQEHVLVFEDLGRLETLDNYLAAYSREKLGLDTKEWETCHQLGYRIGEFFAKLHNLRSLKEIQASVSGDLSNSLTRNLVLRHAVLPIKNHLLEYKIPDAETLFARVLDDYHRHDLPDELSFGLGDFTPSAVLLEATGDGKQRVAVIDWEFSREGRGPHGDMAQFLAALHLLLLAAPSGSSSFMAIEALVRATCSAYCRQSSSWLGQTRFNSGTVTRDLRLRLLRSALIMHGREIINGAVKCDCEWSRNLSVGSMVRVGAWYLERAGNDVEDMISDANWFELLKEDNRIILDLMREVIN
;
A
#
# COMPACT_ATOMS: atom_id res chain seq x y z
N MET A 1 -7.41 25.56 12.31
CA MET A 1 -8.65 25.34 13.11
C MET A 1 -8.99 23.86 13.08
N SER A 2 -9.41 23.26 14.20
CA SER A 2 -9.87 21.85 14.21
C SER A 2 -11.29 21.77 13.64
N PHE A 3 -11.54 20.80 12.75
CA PHE A 3 -12.87 20.54 12.21
C PHE A 3 -13.83 20.09 13.34
N ASP A 4 -15.05 20.62 13.36
CA ASP A 4 -16.05 20.30 14.39
C ASP A 4 -16.94 19.13 13.95
N PHE A 5 -16.48 17.91 14.27
CA PHE A 5 -17.23 16.68 13.97
C PHE A 5 -18.55 16.59 14.73
N CYS A 6 -18.67 17.24 15.89
CA CYS A 6 -19.90 17.24 16.68
C CYS A 6 -20.98 18.04 15.94
N ALA A 7 -20.66 19.29 15.55
CA ALA A 7 -21.57 20.11 14.75
C ALA A 7 -21.95 19.44 13.42
N PHE A 8 -20.98 18.80 12.75
CA PHE A 8 -21.22 18.06 11.52
C PHE A 8 -22.24 16.91 11.71
N LEU A 9 -22.03 16.03 12.70
CA LEU A 9 -22.96 14.93 12.96
C LEU A 9 -24.31 15.41 13.51
N CYS A 10 -24.37 16.47 14.32
CA CYS A 10 -25.64 17.04 14.77
C CYS A 10 -26.50 17.54 13.59
N LYS A 11 -25.88 18.01 12.50
CA LYS A 11 -26.61 18.38 11.28
C LYS A 11 -27.07 17.14 10.50
N LEU A 12 -26.25 16.09 10.47
CA LEU A 12 -26.42 14.94 9.61
C LEU A 12 -27.29 13.83 10.21
N ASP A 13 -27.19 13.62 11.52
CA ASP A 13 -27.91 12.63 12.32
C ASP A 13 -28.39 13.24 13.66
N PRO A 14 -29.35 14.21 13.61
CA PRO A 14 -29.71 15.07 14.74
C PRO A 14 -30.34 14.37 15.94
N PHE A 15 -30.73 13.09 15.79
CA PHE A 15 -31.42 12.32 16.82
C PHE A 15 -30.49 11.42 17.64
N VAL A 16 -29.19 11.48 17.37
CA VAL A 16 -28.17 10.60 17.96
C VAL A 16 -27.06 11.46 18.57
N GLU A 17 -26.68 11.12 19.79
CA GLU A 17 -25.51 11.71 20.45
C GLU A 17 -24.27 10.85 20.23
N TYR A 18 -23.11 11.49 20.06
CA TYR A 18 -21.85 10.83 19.77
C TYR A 18 -20.73 11.30 20.71
N GLU A 19 -19.89 10.36 21.13
CA GLU A 19 -18.58 10.62 21.73
C GLU A 19 -17.48 10.40 20.67
N PHE A 20 -16.48 11.26 20.66
CA PHE A 20 -15.43 11.26 19.64
C PHE A 20 -14.07 10.86 20.22
N GLN A 21 -13.40 9.95 19.53
CA GLN A 21 -12.02 9.55 19.81
C GLN A 21 -11.17 9.78 18.57
N SER A 22 -10.12 10.59 18.68
CA SER A 22 -9.13 10.73 17.61
C SER A 22 -8.42 9.40 17.35
N LEU A 23 -8.27 9.06 16.07
CA LEU A 23 -7.52 7.88 15.64
C LEU A 23 -6.14 8.33 15.15
N SER A 24 -5.10 7.65 15.60
CA SER A 24 -3.73 7.85 15.15
C SER A 24 -3.46 7.10 13.83
N GLY A 25 -2.39 7.45 13.13
CA GLY A 25 -1.89 6.71 11.97
C GLY A 25 -2.07 7.43 10.62
N GLY A 26 -3.04 8.34 10.51
CA GLY A 26 -3.21 9.17 9.31
C GLY A 26 -2.30 10.40 9.33
N LEU A 27 -1.41 10.53 8.33
CA LEU A 27 -0.58 11.74 8.17
C LEU A 27 -1.32 12.88 7.47
N ILE A 28 -2.24 12.55 6.58
CA ILE A 28 -2.80 13.48 5.60
C ILE A 28 -4.17 14.02 6.03
N ASN A 29 -4.94 13.22 6.77
CA ASN A 29 -6.31 13.51 7.14
C ASN A 29 -6.50 13.46 8.65
N ILE A 30 -7.55 14.11 9.12
CA ILE A 30 -7.99 14.02 10.51
C ILE A 30 -9.08 12.95 10.59
N THR A 31 -8.80 11.88 11.31
CA THR A 31 -9.72 10.74 11.44
C THR A 31 -10.16 10.59 12.89
N VAL A 32 -11.47 10.42 13.11
CA VAL A 32 -12.06 10.17 14.43
C VAL A 32 -12.99 8.97 14.37
N ARG A 33 -13.09 8.24 15.47
CA ARG A 33 -14.20 7.32 15.75
C ARG A 33 -15.28 8.07 16.50
N ALA A 34 -16.51 8.03 16.01
CA ALA A 34 -17.69 8.51 16.70
C ALA A 34 -18.49 7.31 17.24
N THR A 35 -18.65 7.21 18.55
CA THR A 35 -19.42 6.15 19.21
C THR A 35 -20.76 6.70 19.65
N LYS A 36 -21.87 6.01 19.31
CA LYS A 36 -23.19 6.43 19.77
C LYS A 36 -23.29 6.29 21.29
N THR A 37 -23.70 7.35 21.97
CA THR A 37 -23.95 7.34 23.42
C THR A 37 -25.42 7.18 23.74
N SER A 38 -26.30 7.63 22.84
CA SER A 38 -27.75 7.45 22.96
C SER A 38 -28.18 6.03 22.59
N HIS A 39 -29.11 5.44 23.35
CA HIS A 39 -29.74 4.14 23.02
C HIS A 39 -30.76 4.20 21.86
N SER A 40 -30.90 5.36 21.20
CA SER A 40 -31.76 5.52 20.04
C SER A 40 -31.13 4.87 18.82
N ASP A 41 -31.87 3.99 18.16
CA ASP A 41 -31.54 3.50 16.82
C ASP A 41 -32.25 4.32 15.71
N ALA A 42 -32.98 5.36 16.10
CA ALA A 42 -33.53 6.32 15.15
C ALA A 42 -32.42 7.24 14.66
N GLY A 43 -32.12 7.22 13.37
CA GLY A 43 -31.09 8.06 12.78
C GLY A 43 -30.71 7.66 11.37
N LYS A 44 -29.89 8.48 10.72
CA LYS A 44 -29.38 8.21 9.36
C LYS A 44 -28.51 6.95 9.33
N PHE A 45 -27.78 6.69 10.41
CA PHE A 45 -26.87 5.55 10.51
C PHE A 45 -27.43 4.46 11.45
N SER A 46 -28.73 4.18 11.38
CA SER A 46 -29.36 3.10 12.15
C SER A 46 -28.65 1.76 11.95
N GLY A 47 -28.51 0.97 13.01
CA GLY A 47 -27.79 -0.31 13.00
C GLY A 47 -26.27 -0.21 13.19
N GLN A 48 -25.68 0.99 13.12
CA GLN A 48 -24.27 1.22 13.41
C GLN A 48 -24.09 1.65 14.88
N GLY A 49 -23.27 0.95 15.66
CA GLY A 49 -22.93 1.35 17.04
C GLY A 49 -21.87 2.45 17.10
N SER A 50 -21.01 2.51 16.09
CA SER A 50 -19.98 3.52 15.91
C SER A 50 -19.70 3.77 14.42
N LEU A 51 -19.06 4.89 14.13
CA LEU A 51 -18.72 5.37 12.79
C LEU A 51 -17.27 5.82 12.77
N ILE A 52 -16.62 5.74 11.61
CA ILE A 52 -15.34 6.43 11.37
C ILE A 52 -15.61 7.65 10.51
N LEU A 53 -15.10 8.80 10.93
CA LEU A 53 -15.18 10.04 10.17
C LEU A 53 -13.77 10.47 9.77
N LYS A 54 -13.57 10.76 8.49
CA LYS A 54 -12.29 11.20 7.93
C LYS A 54 -12.50 12.52 7.21
N TYR A 55 -11.88 13.57 7.75
CA TYR A 55 -11.89 14.91 7.21
C TYR A 55 -10.55 15.21 6.54
N ALA A 56 -10.61 15.72 5.31
CA ALA A 56 -9.45 16.23 4.61
C ALA A 56 -9.33 17.75 4.79
N PRO A 57 -8.36 18.26 5.58
CA PRO A 57 -8.04 19.69 5.55
C PRO A 57 -7.39 20.07 4.21
N PRO A 58 -7.33 21.38 3.85
CA PRO A 58 -6.65 21.87 2.65
C PRO A 58 -5.10 21.80 2.72
N PHE A 59 -4.57 20.94 3.59
CA PHE A 59 -3.16 20.72 3.86
C PHE A 59 -2.93 19.29 4.39
N ILE A 60 -1.67 18.87 4.54
CA ILE A 60 -1.30 17.61 5.19
C ILE A 60 -1.51 17.73 6.70
N ALA A 61 -2.45 16.98 7.27
CA ALA A 61 -2.86 17.11 8.68
C ALA A 61 -1.69 17.06 9.69
N ALA A 62 -0.69 16.20 9.47
CA ALA A 62 0.47 16.05 10.36
C ALA A 62 1.48 17.21 10.27
N ILE A 63 1.45 18.01 9.21
CA ILE A 63 2.38 19.14 9.00
C ILE A 63 1.69 20.49 9.28
N GLY A 64 0.41 20.62 8.89
CA GLY A 64 -0.34 21.86 8.99
C GLY A 64 -0.30 22.68 7.69
N GLU A 65 -0.75 23.94 7.78
CA GLU A 65 -1.00 24.83 6.64
C GLU A 65 0.22 25.09 5.74
N GLU A 66 1.44 24.87 6.25
CA GLU A 66 2.71 24.99 5.51
C GLU A 66 2.90 23.90 4.43
N ALA A 67 2.09 22.84 4.45
CA ALA A 67 2.07 21.80 3.42
C ALA A 67 0.68 21.70 2.76
N PRO A 68 0.30 22.66 1.88
CA PRO A 68 -0.98 22.63 1.18
C PRO A 68 -1.18 21.34 0.40
N PHE A 69 -2.38 20.78 0.48
CA PHE A 69 -2.74 19.57 -0.24
C PHE A 69 -4.24 19.53 -0.57
N SER A 70 -4.55 19.13 -1.79
CA SER A 70 -5.91 19.20 -2.32
C SER A 70 -6.87 18.27 -1.58
N GLN A 71 -8.05 18.79 -1.25
CA GLN A 71 -9.12 18.03 -0.63
C GLN A 71 -9.83 17.08 -1.62
N THR A 72 -9.58 17.23 -2.93
CA THR A 72 -10.05 16.31 -3.99
C THR A 72 -9.66 14.85 -3.73
N ARG A 73 -8.67 14.60 -2.85
CA ARG A 73 -8.32 13.25 -2.37
C ARG A 73 -9.48 12.51 -1.69
N GLN A 74 -10.42 13.22 -1.03
CA GLN A 74 -11.63 12.56 -0.50
C GLN A 74 -12.59 12.15 -1.59
N ASP A 75 -12.66 12.91 -2.68
CA ASP A 75 -13.50 12.54 -3.82
C ASP A 75 -12.96 11.26 -4.47
N VAL A 76 -11.62 11.11 -4.54
CA VAL A 76 -10.96 9.89 -5.00
C VAL A 76 -11.26 8.72 -4.08
N GLU A 77 -11.06 8.88 -2.77
CA GLU A 77 -11.35 7.82 -1.79
C GLU A 77 -12.82 7.40 -1.83
N ALA A 78 -13.75 8.37 -1.93
CA ALA A 78 -15.17 8.08 -2.06
C ALA A 78 -15.48 7.25 -3.30
N ARG A 79 -14.93 7.64 -4.46
CA ARG A 79 -15.10 6.89 -5.72
C ARG A 79 -14.49 5.50 -5.65
N ALA A 80 -13.31 5.37 -5.05
CA ALA A 80 -12.63 4.08 -4.88
C ALA A 80 -13.44 3.13 -3.99
N LEU A 81 -13.96 3.62 -2.85
CA LEU A 81 -14.77 2.81 -1.95
C LEU A 81 -16.12 2.39 -2.57
N ALA A 82 -16.72 3.24 -3.40
CA ALA A 82 -17.94 2.89 -4.14
C ALA A 82 -17.74 1.68 -5.07
N LEU A 83 -16.51 1.41 -5.52
CA LEU A 83 -16.21 0.22 -6.31
C LEU A 83 -16.47 -1.08 -5.53
N PHE A 84 -16.37 -1.03 -4.21
CA PHE A 84 -16.50 -2.17 -3.31
C PHE A 84 -17.89 -2.27 -2.65
N GLU A 85 -18.81 -1.36 -2.98
CA GLU A 85 -20.14 -1.28 -2.37
C GLU A 85 -21.06 -2.41 -2.87
N PRO A 86 -21.58 -3.28 -2.00
CA PRO A 86 -22.50 -4.33 -2.42
C PRO A 86 -23.91 -3.79 -2.71
N PRO A 87 -24.69 -4.44 -3.59
CA PRO A 87 -24.31 -5.53 -4.48
C PRO A 87 -23.75 -5.05 -5.84
N ASN A 88 -23.68 -3.73 -6.06
CA ASN A 88 -23.56 -3.16 -7.40
C ASN A 88 -22.15 -2.70 -7.78
N GLY A 89 -21.26 -2.55 -6.80
CA GLY A 89 -19.88 -2.14 -7.03
C GLY A 89 -19.11 -3.19 -7.86
N PRO A 90 -18.35 -2.79 -8.89
CA PRO A 90 -17.62 -3.70 -9.77
C PRO A 90 -16.60 -4.59 -9.04
N LEU A 91 -16.16 -4.21 -7.84
CA LEU A 91 -15.23 -4.96 -6.99
C LEU A 91 -15.92 -5.59 -5.76
N SER A 92 -17.24 -5.59 -5.69
CA SER A 92 -17.99 -6.11 -4.53
C SER A 92 -17.72 -7.61 -4.26
N GLU A 93 -17.53 -8.42 -5.30
CA GLU A 93 -17.17 -9.84 -5.19
C GLU A 93 -15.76 -10.06 -4.62
N LEU A 94 -14.86 -9.08 -4.77
CA LEU A 94 -13.49 -9.18 -4.27
C LEU A 94 -13.44 -9.26 -2.75
N ARG A 95 -14.36 -8.54 -2.07
CA ARG A 95 -14.53 -8.61 -0.61
C ARG A 95 -14.91 -10.01 -0.14
N GLN A 96 -15.79 -10.67 -0.88
CA GLN A 96 -16.30 -12.00 -0.52
C GLN A 96 -15.26 -13.10 -0.80
N SER A 97 -14.57 -13.01 -1.94
CA SER A 97 -13.70 -14.09 -2.42
C SER A 97 -12.31 -14.16 -1.76
N THR A 98 -11.91 -13.14 -1.00
CA THR A 98 -10.56 -13.04 -0.39
C THR A 98 -10.59 -12.96 1.13
N SER A 99 -11.79 -12.85 1.72
CA SER A 99 -11.99 -12.56 3.14
C SER A 99 -11.27 -11.28 3.60
N ILE A 100 -10.93 -10.35 2.69
CA ILE A 100 -10.41 -9.02 3.04
C ILE A 100 -11.57 -8.03 2.97
N SER A 101 -11.74 -7.27 4.05
CA SER A 101 -12.76 -6.23 4.13
C SER A 101 -12.24 -4.90 3.60
N VAL A 102 -13.12 -4.15 2.96
CA VAL A 102 -12.94 -2.74 2.63
C VAL A 102 -14.10 -2.03 3.31
N PRO A 103 -13.85 -0.93 4.06
CA PRO A 103 -14.91 -0.25 4.79
C PRO A 103 -16.00 0.25 3.84
N LEU A 104 -17.27 0.10 4.24
CA LEU A 104 -18.37 0.71 3.50
C LEU A 104 -18.34 2.23 3.67
N LEU A 105 -18.50 2.96 2.57
CA LEU A 105 -18.78 4.38 2.62
C LEU A 105 -20.26 4.60 2.93
N LEU A 106 -20.57 5.10 4.12
CA LEU A 106 -21.95 5.34 4.56
C LEU A 106 -22.44 6.72 4.15
N HIS A 107 -21.54 7.70 4.09
CA HIS A 107 -21.84 9.04 3.62
C HIS A 107 -20.59 9.76 3.13
N TYR A 108 -20.75 10.58 2.10
CA TYR A 108 -19.74 11.50 1.61
C TYR A 108 -20.37 12.89 1.46
N ASP A 109 -19.76 13.87 2.13
CA ASP A 109 -20.07 15.28 1.99
C ASP A 109 -18.96 15.96 1.18
N ALA A 110 -19.24 16.25 -0.08
CA ALA A 110 -18.31 16.88 -1.00
C ALA A 110 -18.02 18.36 -0.65
N GLN A 111 -18.92 19.03 0.06
CA GLN A 111 -18.75 20.45 0.42
C GLN A 111 -17.85 20.60 1.65
N GLU A 112 -18.05 19.74 2.65
CA GLU A 112 -17.24 19.74 3.87
C GLU A 112 -15.99 18.85 3.75
N HIS A 113 -15.85 18.09 2.65
CA HIS A 113 -14.77 17.12 2.41
C HIS A 113 -14.63 16.08 3.53
N VAL A 114 -15.78 15.52 3.93
CA VAL A 114 -15.88 14.50 4.99
C VAL A 114 -16.38 13.19 4.41
N LEU A 115 -15.72 12.10 4.79
CA LEU A 115 -16.20 10.74 4.59
C LEU A 115 -16.65 10.15 5.92
N VAL A 116 -17.77 9.44 5.90
CA VAL A 116 -18.29 8.65 7.02
C VAL A 116 -18.29 7.19 6.58
N PHE A 117 -17.58 6.35 7.33
CA PHE A 117 -17.42 4.94 7.04
C PHE A 117 -18.09 4.05 8.09
N GLU A 118 -18.36 2.82 7.68
CA GLU A 118 -18.53 1.70 8.59
C GLU A 118 -17.31 1.58 9.51
N ASP A 119 -17.57 1.45 10.81
CA ASP A 119 -16.52 1.11 11.78
C ASP A 119 -16.29 -0.40 11.78
N LEU A 120 -15.10 -0.82 11.33
CA LEU A 120 -14.70 -2.23 11.25
C LEU A 120 -14.36 -2.83 12.62
N GLY A 121 -14.49 -2.05 13.70
CA GLY A 121 -14.23 -2.45 15.07
C GLY A 121 -12.83 -2.09 15.54
N ARG A 122 -12.39 -2.71 16.63
CA ARG A 122 -11.06 -2.46 17.20
C ARG A 122 -10.03 -3.29 16.44
N LEU A 123 -9.43 -2.68 15.42
CA LEU A 123 -8.36 -3.25 14.62
C LEU A 123 -7.06 -2.48 14.86
N GLU A 124 -5.94 -3.18 14.77
CA GLU A 124 -4.59 -2.60 14.75
C GLU A 124 -4.01 -2.63 13.35
N THR A 125 -3.13 -1.68 13.04
CA THR A 125 -2.40 -1.67 11.78
C THR A 125 -1.36 -2.80 11.72
N LEU A 126 -1.02 -3.29 10.53
CA LEU A 126 -0.08 -4.42 10.37
C LEU A 126 1.32 -4.09 10.89
N ASP A 127 1.79 -2.86 10.76
CA ASP A 127 3.06 -2.43 11.37
C ASP A 127 3.05 -2.59 12.90
N ASN A 128 2.00 -2.15 13.59
CA ASN A 128 1.84 -2.34 15.03
C ASN A 128 1.71 -3.82 15.41
N TYR A 129 1.01 -4.61 14.61
CA TYR A 129 0.92 -6.06 14.79
C TYR A 129 2.30 -6.73 14.69
N LEU A 130 3.09 -6.37 13.67
CA LEU A 130 4.45 -6.91 13.49
C LEU A 130 5.41 -6.42 14.59
N ALA A 131 5.20 -5.21 15.12
CA ALA A 131 5.96 -4.66 16.23
C ALA A 131 5.87 -5.48 17.53
N ALA A 132 4.76 -6.21 17.71
CA ALA A 132 4.53 -7.02 18.89
C ALA A 132 5.44 -8.27 18.97
N TYR A 133 6.02 -8.71 17.84
CA TYR A 133 6.94 -9.84 17.83
C TYR A 133 8.28 -9.47 18.46
N SER A 134 8.77 -10.34 19.35
CA SER A 134 10.02 -10.11 20.06
C SER A 134 11.24 -10.23 19.15
N ARG A 135 12.15 -9.26 19.28
CA ARG A 135 13.47 -9.26 18.62
C ARG A 135 14.49 -10.14 19.35
N GLU A 136 14.20 -10.48 20.60
CA GLU A 136 15.07 -11.27 21.47
C GLU A 136 14.67 -12.75 21.49
N LYS A 137 13.37 -13.05 21.34
CA LYS A 137 12.86 -14.43 21.21
C LYS A 137 13.41 -15.01 19.91
N LEU A 138 14.14 -16.11 20.02
CA LEU A 138 14.57 -16.91 18.87
C LEU A 138 13.44 -17.84 18.42
N GLY A 139 13.28 -17.96 17.10
CA GLY A 139 12.25 -18.80 16.52
C GLY A 139 10.86 -18.17 16.57
N LEU A 140 9.98 -18.73 15.75
CA LEU A 140 8.56 -18.44 15.71
C LEU A 140 7.81 -19.73 16.01
N ASP A 141 6.78 -19.68 16.85
CA ASP A 141 5.98 -20.88 17.04
C ASP A 141 5.18 -21.22 15.78
N THR A 142 4.75 -22.48 15.64
CA THR A 142 4.07 -22.94 14.43
C THR A 142 2.77 -22.19 14.15
N LYS A 143 2.04 -21.75 15.20
CA LYS A 143 0.77 -21.05 15.05
C LYS A 143 0.99 -19.60 14.63
N GLU A 144 1.97 -18.93 15.24
CA GLU A 144 2.45 -17.59 14.87
C GLU A 144 2.90 -17.58 13.40
N TRP A 145 3.68 -18.58 12.99
CA TRP A 145 4.13 -18.74 11.60
C TRP A 145 2.97 -18.93 10.64
N GLU A 146 2.05 -19.86 10.94
CA GLU A 146 0.88 -20.13 10.10
C GLU A 146 -0.02 -18.90 9.97
N THR A 147 -0.16 -18.12 11.06
CA THR A 147 -0.94 -16.87 11.05
C THR A 147 -0.32 -15.84 10.10
N CYS A 148 0.99 -15.60 10.21
CA CYS A 148 1.71 -14.68 9.32
C CYS A 148 1.65 -15.15 7.86
N HIS A 149 1.80 -16.46 7.63
CA HIS A 149 1.71 -17.06 6.31
C HIS A 149 0.31 -16.90 5.71
N GLN A 150 -0.76 -17.23 6.43
CA GLN A 150 -2.14 -17.06 5.96
C GLN A 150 -2.49 -15.60 5.69
N LEU A 151 -2.02 -14.69 6.55
CA LEU A 151 -2.19 -13.26 6.36
C LEU A 151 -1.52 -12.79 5.07
N GLY A 152 -0.24 -13.14 4.90
CA GLY A 152 0.50 -12.82 3.70
C GLY A 152 -0.17 -13.36 2.44
N TYR A 153 -0.65 -14.62 2.49
CA TYR A 153 -1.37 -15.26 1.39
C TYR A 153 -2.63 -14.48 0.99
N ARG A 154 -3.48 -14.10 1.96
CA ARG A 154 -4.73 -13.36 1.70
C ARG A 154 -4.45 -11.99 1.09
N ILE A 155 -3.45 -11.28 1.59
CA ILE A 155 -3.02 -9.98 1.05
C ILE A 155 -2.56 -10.14 -0.41
N GLY A 156 -1.67 -11.11 -0.67
CA GLY A 156 -1.17 -11.37 -2.02
C GLY A 156 -2.27 -11.76 -3.00
N GLU A 157 -3.22 -12.60 -2.57
CA GLU A 157 -4.38 -12.97 -3.38
C GLU A 157 -5.30 -11.78 -3.68
N PHE A 158 -5.61 -10.95 -2.68
CA PHE A 158 -6.45 -9.77 -2.85
C PHE A 158 -5.88 -8.80 -3.87
N PHE A 159 -4.61 -8.41 -3.71
CA PHE A 159 -3.98 -7.47 -4.62
C PHE A 159 -3.75 -8.06 -6.02
N ALA A 160 -3.50 -9.37 -6.16
CA ALA A 160 -3.39 -9.97 -7.49
C ALA A 160 -4.73 -10.01 -8.25
N LYS A 161 -5.85 -10.13 -7.53
CA LYS A 161 -7.19 -9.99 -8.12
C LYS A 161 -7.50 -8.52 -8.41
N LEU A 162 -7.21 -7.60 -7.49
CA LEU A 162 -7.39 -6.15 -7.69
C LEU A 162 -6.63 -5.64 -8.92
N HIS A 163 -5.36 -6.04 -9.06
CA HIS A 163 -4.49 -5.61 -10.15
C HIS A 163 -4.78 -6.33 -11.48
N ASN A 164 -5.74 -7.25 -11.52
CA ASN A 164 -6.09 -7.94 -12.74
C ASN A 164 -6.69 -6.96 -13.76
N LEU A 165 -6.24 -7.05 -15.02
CA LEU A 165 -6.78 -6.24 -16.12
C LEU A 165 -8.30 -6.38 -16.28
N ARG A 166 -8.88 -7.53 -15.92
CA ARG A 166 -10.33 -7.73 -15.89
C ARG A 166 -11.00 -6.79 -14.90
N SER A 167 -10.48 -6.69 -13.68
CA SER A 167 -11.00 -5.78 -12.65
C SER A 167 -10.90 -4.33 -13.11
N LEU A 168 -9.79 -3.93 -13.73
CA LEU A 168 -9.67 -2.59 -14.33
C LEU A 168 -10.73 -2.34 -15.40
N LYS A 169 -10.96 -3.30 -16.32
CA LYS A 169 -11.98 -3.18 -17.37
C LYS A 169 -13.39 -3.09 -16.81
N GLU A 170 -13.69 -3.84 -15.76
CA GLU A 170 -14.98 -3.78 -15.06
C GLU A 170 -15.18 -2.39 -14.43
N ILE A 171 -14.15 -1.84 -13.78
CA ILE A 171 -14.17 -0.47 -13.23
C ILE A 171 -14.41 0.56 -14.34
N GLN A 172 -13.62 0.52 -15.42
CA GLN A 172 -13.72 1.46 -16.54
C GLN A 172 -15.09 1.40 -17.24
N ALA A 173 -15.75 0.24 -17.24
CA ALA A 173 -17.10 0.10 -17.77
C ALA A 173 -18.18 0.66 -16.81
N SER A 174 -17.91 0.71 -15.51
CA SER A 174 -18.88 1.11 -14.48
C SER A 174 -18.77 2.56 -14.04
N VAL A 175 -17.59 3.18 -14.13
CA VAL A 175 -17.35 4.53 -13.62
C VAL A 175 -17.31 5.56 -14.76
N SER A 176 -18.00 6.68 -14.57
CA SER A 176 -17.83 7.87 -15.40
C SER A 176 -16.94 8.88 -14.68
N GLY A 177 -15.72 9.08 -15.18
CA GLY A 177 -14.79 10.08 -14.63
C GLY A 177 -13.41 9.52 -14.28
N ASP A 178 -12.50 10.43 -13.93
CA ASP A 178 -11.12 10.12 -13.56
C ASP A 178 -11.06 9.62 -12.10
N LEU A 179 -10.50 8.43 -11.90
CA LEU A 179 -10.22 7.90 -10.56
C LEU A 179 -8.97 8.51 -9.95
N SER A 180 -8.17 9.26 -10.71
CA SER A 180 -6.94 9.88 -10.26
C SER A 180 -7.12 11.33 -9.79
N ASN A 181 -6.17 11.79 -8.98
CA ASN A 181 -6.00 13.20 -8.62
C ASN A 181 -4.61 13.65 -9.09
N SER A 182 -4.56 14.50 -10.11
CA SER A 182 -3.31 15.02 -10.67
C SER A 182 -2.46 15.79 -9.65
N LEU A 183 -3.07 16.35 -8.61
CA LEU A 183 -2.36 17.06 -7.53
C LEU A 183 -1.64 16.08 -6.60
N THR A 184 -2.15 14.87 -6.44
CA THR A 184 -1.48 13.78 -5.72
C THR A 184 -0.17 13.39 -6.42
N ARG A 185 -0.14 13.40 -7.76
CA ARG A 185 1.09 13.19 -8.53
C ARG A 185 2.15 14.22 -8.15
N ASN A 186 1.82 15.51 -8.18
CA ASN A 186 2.78 16.55 -7.80
C ASN A 186 3.30 16.42 -6.35
N LEU A 187 2.46 15.96 -5.42
CA LEU A 187 2.87 15.67 -4.05
C LEU A 187 3.89 14.54 -4.00
N VAL A 188 3.61 13.40 -4.64
CA VAL A 188 4.52 12.24 -4.70
C VAL A 188 5.85 12.64 -5.33
N LEU A 189 5.82 13.41 -6.42
CA LEU A 189 7.04 13.94 -7.04
C LEU A 189 7.89 14.71 -6.03
N ARG A 190 7.29 15.67 -5.32
CA ARG A 190 8.01 16.55 -4.37
C ARG A 190 8.52 15.83 -3.12
N HIS A 191 7.74 14.91 -2.56
CA HIS A 191 7.99 14.34 -1.24
C HIS A 191 8.51 12.90 -1.23
N ALA A 192 8.48 12.20 -2.37
CA ALA A 192 8.97 10.83 -2.50
C ALA A 192 9.97 10.64 -3.65
N VAL A 193 9.90 11.42 -4.74
CA VAL A 193 10.81 11.24 -5.89
C VAL A 193 12.01 12.17 -5.83
N LEU A 194 11.79 13.49 -5.79
CA LEU A 194 12.87 14.48 -5.77
C LEU A 194 13.83 14.35 -4.58
N PRO A 195 13.39 13.99 -3.34
CA PRO A 195 14.30 13.83 -2.20
C PRO A 195 15.36 12.74 -2.37
N ILE A 196 15.11 11.75 -3.24
CA ILE A 196 16.04 10.62 -3.48
C ILE A 196 17.43 11.10 -3.88
N LYS A 197 17.52 12.15 -4.70
CA LYS A 197 18.81 12.75 -5.08
C LYS A 197 19.61 13.15 -3.83
N ASN A 198 18.98 13.87 -2.92
CA ASN A 198 19.63 14.36 -1.71
C ASN A 198 20.01 13.20 -0.78
N HIS A 199 19.13 12.21 -0.62
CA HIS A 199 19.43 11.02 0.19
C HIS A 199 20.64 10.24 -0.37
N LEU A 200 20.68 9.99 -1.68
CA LEU A 200 21.81 9.29 -2.30
C LEU A 200 23.14 10.06 -2.12
N LEU A 201 23.13 11.39 -2.26
CA LEU A 201 24.30 12.24 -2.05
C LEU A 201 24.75 12.28 -0.57
N GLU A 202 23.80 12.44 0.35
CA GLU A 202 24.04 12.49 1.80
C GLU A 202 24.75 11.23 2.29
N TYR A 203 24.31 10.06 1.81
CA TYR A 203 24.88 8.76 2.17
C TYR A 203 26.02 8.31 1.25
N LYS A 204 26.53 9.20 0.39
CA LYS A 204 27.71 9.00 -0.48
C LYS A 204 27.58 7.77 -1.38
N ILE A 205 26.40 7.55 -1.94
CA ILE A 205 26.16 6.47 -2.90
C ILE A 205 26.86 6.82 -4.23
N PRO A 206 27.68 5.92 -4.80
CA PRO A 206 28.25 6.10 -6.14
C PRO A 206 27.16 6.30 -7.19
N ASP A 207 27.46 7.06 -8.25
CA ASP A 207 26.53 7.28 -9.37
C ASP A 207 25.14 7.81 -8.96
N ALA A 208 25.05 8.53 -7.83
CA ALA A 208 23.81 9.06 -7.27
C ALA A 208 22.93 9.80 -8.30
N GLU A 209 23.55 10.58 -9.19
CA GLU A 209 22.83 11.30 -10.25
C GLU A 209 22.18 10.36 -11.26
N THR A 210 22.89 9.30 -11.67
CA THR A 210 22.36 8.29 -12.58
C THR A 210 21.23 7.49 -11.93
N LEU A 211 21.39 7.08 -10.67
CA LEU A 211 20.35 6.37 -9.93
C LEU A 211 19.11 7.25 -9.73
N PHE A 212 19.30 8.53 -9.40
CA PHE A 212 18.19 9.49 -9.31
C PHE A 212 17.49 9.69 -10.66
N ALA A 213 18.25 9.84 -11.75
CA ALA A 213 17.68 9.96 -13.09
C ALA A 213 16.79 8.76 -13.43
N ARG A 214 17.21 7.53 -13.11
CA ARG A 214 16.38 6.32 -13.30
C ARG A 214 15.05 6.39 -12.55
N VAL A 215 15.05 6.85 -11.30
CA VAL A 215 13.82 7.03 -10.51
C VAL A 215 12.92 8.09 -11.13
N LEU A 216 13.51 9.22 -11.55
CA LEU A 216 12.78 10.33 -12.14
C LEU A 216 12.17 9.95 -13.51
N ASP A 217 12.94 9.26 -14.34
CA ASP A 217 12.53 8.78 -15.65
C ASP A 217 11.39 7.76 -15.53
N ASP A 218 11.54 6.77 -14.64
CA ASP A 218 10.48 5.79 -14.41
C ASP A 218 9.20 6.44 -13.87
N TYR A 219 9.33 7.47 -13.03
CA TYR A 219 8.18 8.23 -12.54
C TYR A 219 7.47 9.02 -13.65
N HIS A 220 8.22 9.66 -14.55
CA HIS A 220 7.66 10.43 -15.67
C HIS A 220 7.22 9.58 -16.86
N ARG A 221 7.67 8.33 -16.94
CA ARG A 221 7.25 7.37 -17.97
C ARG A 221 5.73 7.26 -18.03
N HIS A 222 5.21 7.33 -19.25
CA HIS A 222 3.79 7.09 -19.50
C HIS A 222 3.44 5.64 -19.16
N ASP A 223 2.33 5.46 -18.43
CA ASP A 223 1.81 4.13 -18.13
C ASP A 223 1.33 3.50 -19.45
N LEU A 224 1.90 2.34 -19.80
CA LEU A 224 1.53 1.63 -21.02
C LEU A 224 0.21 0.86 -20.79
N PRO A 225 -0.69 0.77 -21.78
CA PRO A 225 -2.00 0.15 -21.58
C PRO A 225 -1.95 -1.31 -21.08
N ASP A 226 -0.88 -2.03 -21.39
CA ASP A 226 -0.64 -3.41 -20.96
C ASP A 226 -0.07 -3.54 -19.54
N GLU A 227 0.39 -2.42 -18.96
CA GLU A 227 0.88 -2.33 -17.57
C GLU A 227 -0.18 -1.78 -16.60
N LEU A 228 -1.27 -1.22 -17.12
CA LEU A 228 -2.30 -0.58 -16.32
C LEU A 228 -3.08 -1.58 -15.46
N SER A 229 -3.34 -1.14 -14.24
CA SER A 229 -4.13 -1.83 -13.23
C SER A 229 -4.76 -0.80 -12.30
N PHE A 230 -5.84 -1.16 -11.63
CA PHE A 230 -6.37 -0.33 -10.54
C PHE A 230 -5.59 -0.64 -9.27
N GLY A 231 -4.99 0.38 -8.66
CA GLY A 231 -4.20 0.23 -7.43
C GLY A 231 -4.69 1.18 -6.33
N LEU A 232 -4.33 0.87 -5.10
CA LEU A 232 -4.52 1.69 -3.90
C LEU A 232 -3.64 2.94 -3.95
N GLY A 233 -2.43 2.84 -4.50
CA GLY A 233 -1.55 3.96 -4.82
C GLY A 233 -0.60 4.42 -3.71
N ASP A 234 -0.88 4.07 -2.45
CA ASP A 234 0.00 4.29 -1.30
C ASP A 234 0.01 3.05 -0.38
N PHE A 235 0.29 1.87 -0.96
CA PHE A 235 0.14 0.62 -0.24
C PHE A 235 1.30 0.37 0.73
N THR A 236 1.03 0.62 2.01
CA THR A 236 1.96 0.45 3.13
C THR A 236 1.36 -0.49 4.18
N PRO A 237 2.17 -1.05 5.12
CA PRO A 237 1.65 -1.87 6.20
C PRO A 237 0.56 -1.17 7.05
N SER A 238 0.62 0.16 7.22
CA SER A 238 -0.41 0.90 7.95
C SER A 238 -1.77 0.92 7.26
N ALA A 239 -1.83 0.69 5.94
CA ALA A 239 -3.08 0.56 5.20
C ALA A 239 -3.78 -0.80 5.41
N VAL A 240 -3.14 -1.75 6.11
CA VAL A 240 -3.72 -3.05 6.46
C VAL A 240 -4.11 -3.05 7.93
N LEU A 241 -5.39 -3.27 8.21
CA LEU A 241 -5.93 -3.42 9.55
C LEU A 241 -6.19 -4.89 9.89
N LEU A 242 -5.90 -5.26 11.14
CA LEU A 242 -5.98 -6.61 11.66
C LEU A 242 -6.74 -6.65 12.97
N GLU A 243 -7.59 -7.66 13.12
CA GLU A 243 -8.20 -7.96 14.41
C GLU A 243 -7.16 -8.66 15.30
N ALA A 244 -6.93 -8.10 16.49
CA ALA A 244 -6.02 -8.67 17.48
C ALA A 244 -6.67 -9.85 18.23
N THR A 245 -7.05 -10.92 17.52
CA THR A 245 -7.61 -12.13 18.13
C THR A 245 -6.67 -13.32 18.01
N GLY A 246 -6.28 -13.89 19.15
CA GLY A 246 -5.41 -15.07 19.24
C GLY A 246 -6.06 -16.40 18.81
N ASP A 247 -7.25 -16.37 18.19
CA ASP A 247 -8.04 -17.55 17.83
C ASP A 247 -7.88 -17.99 16.37
N GLY A 248 -7.08 -17.26 15.58
CA GLY A 248 -6.78 -17.59 14.18
C GLY A 248 -7.87 -17.19 13.18
N LYS A 249 -8.96 -16.54 13.62
CA LYS A 249 -9.96 -15.94 12.72
C LYS A 249 -9.70 -14.44 12.56
N GLN A 250 -8.51 -14.11 12.11
CA GLN A 250 -8.09 -12.71 11.98
C GLN A 250 -8.89 -12.03 10.86
N ARG A 251 -9.75 -11.07 11.23
CA ARG A 251 -10.31 -10.14 10.26
C ARG A 251 -9.18 -9.27 9.71
N VAL A 252 -9.16 -9.12 8.39
CA VAL A 252 -8.18 -8.30 7.67
C VAL A 252 -8.97 -7.28 6.88
N ALA A 253 -8.54 -6.02 6.92
CA ALA A 253 -9.12 -4.96 6.11
C ALA A 253 -8.05 -4.10 5.45
N VAL A 254 -8.42 -3.47 4.33
CA VAL A 254 -7.59 -2.53 3.59
C VAL A 254 -8.27 -1.17 3.55
N ILE A 255 -7.56 -0.12 3.96
CA ILE A 255 -8.06 1.25 4.11
C ILE A 255 -7.21 2.26 3.30
N ASP A 256 -7.53 3.55 3.43
CA ASP A 256 -6.78 4.68 2.86
C ASP A 256 -6.68 4.68 1.33
N TRP A 257 -7.85 4.62 0.68
CA TRP A 257 -7.97 4.56 -0.79
C TRP A 257 -7.84 5.93 -1.48
N GLU A 258 -7.30 6.95 -0.81
CA GLU A 258 -7.25 8.33 -1.30
C GLU A 258 -6.18 8.59 -2.39
N PHE A 259 -5.26 7.64 -2.55
CA PHE A 259 -4.25 7.61 -3.63
C PHE A 259 -4.65 6.72 -4.80
N SER A 260 -5.86 6.15 -4.76
CA SER A 260 -6.31 5.17 -5.75
C SER A 260 -6.26 5.75 -7.15
N ARG A 261 -5.82 4.94 -8.11
CA ARG A 261 -5.78 5.36 -9.51
C ARG A 261 -5.68 4.17 -10.44
N GLU A 262 -5.96 4.44 -11.71
CA GLU A 262 -5.41 3.65 -12.80
C GLU A 262 -3.90 3.89 -12.86
N GLY A 263 -3.13 2.82 -12.75
CA GLY A 263 -1.69 2.92 -12.64
C GLY A 263 -1.02 1.57 -12.51
N ARG A 264 -0.02 1.56 -11.64
CA ARG A 264 1.01 0.53 -11.58
C ARG A 264 0.74 -0.40 -10.40
N GLY A 265 0.20 -1.58 -10.66
CA GLY A 265 -0.23 -2.53 -9.62
C GLY A 265 0.95 -3.27 -9.01
N PRO A 266 1.49 -4.32 -9.68
CA PRO A 266 2.61 -5.09 -9.12
C PRO A 266 3.87 -4.25 -8.86
N HIS A 267 4.10 -3.21 -9.66
CA HIS A 267 5.30 -2.38 -9.58
C HIS A 267 5.04 -1.02 -8.93
N GLY A 268 3.82 -0.75 -8.46
CA GLY A 268 3.51 0.34 -7.54
C GLY A 268 3.20 -0.24 -6.18
N ASP A 269 1.94 -0.62 -5.94
CA ASP A 269 1.43 -1.10 -4.65
C ASP A 269 2.30 -2.20 -4.03
N MET A 270 2.54 -3.30 -4.76
CA MET A 270 3.29 -4.43 -4.18
C MET A 270 4.76 -4.07 -3.92
N ALA A 271 5.40 -3.35 -4.85
CA ALA A 271 6.79 -2.93 -4.68
C ALA A 271 6.96 -2.00 -3.47
N GLN A 272 6.01 -1.09 -3.25
CA GLN A 272 5.96 -0.19 -2.09
C GLN A 272 5.74 -0.95 -0.78
N PHE A 273 4.72 -1.80 -0.73
CA PHE A 273 4.39 -2.58 0.46
C PHE A 273 5.56 -3.49 0.88
N LEU A 274 6.15 -4.17 -0.09
CA LEU A 274 7.30 -5.04 0.14
C LEU A 274 8.55 -4.25 0.54
N ALA A 275 8.75 -3.01 0.07
CA ALA A 275 9.87 -2.17 0.49
C ALA A 275 9.79 -1.83 1.98
N ALA A 276 8.60 -1.50 2.46
CA ALA A 276 8.37 -1.25 3.89
C ALA A 276 8.68 -2.51 4.71
N LEU A 277 8.19 -3.68 4.32
CA LEU A 277 8.48 -4.95 5.01
C LEU A 277 9.96 -5.35 4.91
N HIS A 278 10.64 -5.03 3.82
CA HIS A 278 12.06 -5.28 3.66
C HIS A 278 12.88 -4.46 4.66
N LEU A 279 12.53 -3.19 4.88
CA LEU A 279 13.15 -2.39 5.94
C LEU A 279 12.99 -3.04 7.32
N LEU A 280 11.81 -3.63 7.60
CA LEU A 280 11.58 -4.35 8.85
C LEU A 280 12.47 -5.62 8.95
N LEU A 281 12.60 -6.39 7.86
CA LEU A 281 13.49 -7.56 7.81
C LEU A 281 14.95 -7.18 8.05
N LEU A 282 15.42 -6.10 7.40
CA LEU A 282 16.79 -5.60 7.58
C LEU A 282 17.03 -5.21 9.04
N ALA A 283 16.06 -4.56 9.67
CA ALA A 283 16.17 -4.15 11.07
C ALA A 283 16.10 -5.34 12.06
N ALA A 284 15.38 -6.42 11.72
CA ALA A 284 15.16 -7.53 12.62
C ALA A 284 16.40 -8.45 12.76
N PRO A 285 16.81 -8.84 13.99
CA PRO A 285 17.89 -9.82 14.15
C PRO A 285 17.54 -11.14 13.47
N SER A 286 18.46 -11.68 12.66
CA SER A 286 18.26 -12.95 11.96
C SER A 286 17.90 -14.07 12.94
N GLY A 287 16.85 -14.83 12.62
CA GLY A 287 16.35 -15.93 13.45
C GLY A 287 15.49 -15.50 14.65
N SER A 288 15.31 -14.20 14.89
CA SER A 288 14.33 -13.71 15.87
C SER A 288 12.89 -13.98 15.41
N SER A 289 11.96 -14.01 16.37
CA SER A 289 10.53 -14.16 16.08
C SER A 289 10.02 -13.05 15.16
N SER A 290 10.49 -11.82 15.35
CA SER A 290 10.18 -10.70 14.47
C SER A 290 10.63 -10.94 13.02
N PHE A 291 11.87 -11.38 12.82
CA PHE A 291 12.41 -11.68 11.48
C PHE A 291 11.59 -12.78 10.80
N MET A 292 11.34 -13.88 11.50
CA MET A 292 10.62 -15.03 10.95
C MET A 292 9.15 -14.72 10.65
N ALA A 293 8.49 -13.88 11.45
CA ALA A 293 7.12 -13.46 11.23
C ALA A 293 6.99 -12.63 9.95
N ILE A 294 7.87 -11.63 9.80
CA ILE A 294 7.91 -10.78 8.60
C ILE A 294 8.28 -11.61 7.37
N GLU A 295 9.25 -12.52 7.49
CA GLU A 295 9.68 -13.38 6.38
C GLU A 295 8.54 -14.30 5.91
N ALA A 296 7.82 -14.93 6.85
CA ALA A 296 6.68 -15.79 6.54
C ALA A 296 5.59 -15.01 5.79
N LEU A 297 5.29 -13.79 6.25
CA LEU A 297 4.31 -12.91 5.61
C LEU A 297 4.75 -12.50 4.20
N VAL A 298 5.99 -12.01 4.03
CA VAL A 298 6.55 -11.61 2.73
C VAL A 298 6.51 -12.76 1.73
N ARG A 299 7.01 -13.95 2.13
CA ARG A 299 7.06 -15.12 1.24
C ARG A 299 5.66 -15.56 0.81
N ALA A 300 4.71 -15.58 1.74
CA ALA A 300 3.34 -15.96 1.43
C ALA A 300 2.64 -14.93 0.52
N THR A 301 2.86 -13.63 0.76
CA THR A 301 2.37 -12.55 -0.10
C THR A 301 2.91 -12.67 -1.52
N CYS A 302 4.23 -12.76 -1.68
CA CYS A 302 4.84 -12.91 -3.01
C CYS A 302 4.36 -14.20 -3.70
N SER A 303 4.28 -15.32 -2.98
CA SER A 303 3.82 -16.59 -3.56
C SER A 303 2.38 -16.55 -4.03
N ALA A 304 1.46 -16.03 -3.20
CA ALA A 304 0.04 -15.91 -3.54
C ALA A 304 -0.16 -14.92 -4.69
N TYR A 305 0.50 -13.76 -4.61
CA TYR A 305 0.41 -12.75 -5.66
C TYR A 305 0.93 -13.30 -6.99
N CYS A 306 2.13 -13.88 -7.01
CA CYS A 306 2.73 -14.47 -8.19
C CYS A 306 1.78 -15.52 -8.77
N ARG A 307 1.35 -16.51 -7.97
CA ARG A 307 0.48 -17.60 -8.43
C ARG A 307 -0.81 -17.10 -9.11
N GLN A 308 -1.45 -16.08 -8.53
CA GLN A 308 -2.70 -15.57 -9.09
C GLN A 308 -2.47 -14.66 -10.29
N SER A 309 -1.38 -13.88 -10.29
CA SER A 309 -1.02 -13.00 -11.38
C SER A 309 -0.46 -13.70 -12.61
N SER A 310 0.22 -14.83 -12.42
CA SER A 310 0.70 -15.76 -13.45
C SER A 310 -0.32 -16.01 -14.57
N SER A 311 -1.57 -16.26 -14.17
CA SER A 311 -2.64 -16.62 -15.10
C SER A 311 -2.90 -15.53 -16.14
N TRP A 312 -2.86 -14.25 -15.74
CA TRP A 312 -3.16 -13.12 -16.64
C TRP A 312 -1.91 -12.44 -17.19
N LEU A 313 -0.80 -12.43 -16.44
CA LEU A 313 0.52 -12.04 -16.95
C LEU A 313 1.03 -13.01 -18.03
N GLY A 314 0.51 -14.24 -18.08
CA GLY A 314 0.82 -15.23 -19.11
C GLY A 314 -0.18 -15.27 -20.29
N GLN A 315 -1.40 -14.76 -20.11
CA GLN A 315 -2.46 -14.76 -21.14
C GLN A 315 -2.36 -13.61 -22.15
N THR A 316 -1.53 -12.59 -21.91
CA THR A 316 -1.17 -11.56 -22.89
C THR A 316 -0.21 -12.09 -23.98
N ARG A 317 -0.46 -13.31 -24.48
CA ARG A 317 0.13 -13.85 -25.71
C ARG A 317 -0.59 -13.23 -26.91
N PHE A 318 -0.28 -11.98 -27.22
CA PHE A 318 -0.55 -11.44 -28.55
C PHE A 318 0.39 -12.12 -29.54
N ASN A 319 -0.02 -13.20 -30.21
CA ASN A 319 0.51 -13.86 -31.43
C ASN A 319 2.04 -13.92 -31.75
N SER A 320 2.93 -13.43 -30.91
CA SER A 320 4.38 -13.48 -31.00
C SER A 320 4.93 -13.55 -29.58
N GLY A 321 5.63 -14.64 -29.24
CA GLY A 321 6.16 -14.88 -27.89
C GLY A 321 7.15 -13.82 -27.37
N THR A 322 7.49 -12.81 -28.17
CA THR A 322 8.35 -11.68 -27.81
C THR A 322 7.66 -10.63 -26.94
N VAL A 323 6.35 -10.39 -27.10
CA VAL A 323 5.64 -9.28 -26.42
C VAL A 323 5.43 -9.54 -24.92
N THR A 324 5.12 -10.78 -24.52
CA THR A 324 4.86 -11.11 -23.11
C THR A 324 6.11 -11.07 -22.24
N ARG A 325 7.27 -11.45 -22.81
CA ARG A 325 8.57 -11.38 -22.13
C ARG A 325 8.97 -9.92 -21.88
N ASP A 326 8.73 -9.05 -22.85
CA ASP A 326 9.00 -7.61 -22.74
C ASP A 326 8.17 -6.95 -21.62
N LEU A 327 6.86 -7.22 -21.53
CA LEU A 327 6.02 -6.68 -20.46
C LEU A 327 6.52 -7.08 -19.07
N ARG A 328 6.77 -8.37 -18.84
CA ARG A 328 7.18 -8.84 -17.51
C ARG A 328 8.53 -8.26 -17.08
N LEU A 329 9.47 -8.11 -18.02
CA LEU A 329 10.76 -7.48 -17.76
C LEU A 329 10.61 -5.98 -17.48
N ARG A 330 9.73 -5.27 -18.21
CA ARG A 330 9.40 -3.86 -17.89
C ARG A 330 8.80 -3.72 -16.49
N LEU A 331 7.85 -4.59 -16.13
CA LEU A 331 7.23 -4.61 -14.81
C LEU A 331 8.26 -4.91 -13.71
N LEU A 332 9.13 -5.91 -13.91
CA LEU A 332 10.22 -6.24 -12.99
C LEU A 332 11.15 -5.04 -12.80
N ARG A 333 11.60 -4.42 -13.90
CA ARG A 333 12.47 -3.25 -13.85
C ARG A 333 11.85 -2.11 -13.05
N SER A 334 10.60 -1.78 -13.36
CA SER A 334 9.88 -0.70 -12.66
C SER A 334 9.63 -1.05 -11.18
N ALA A 335 9.38 -2.33 -10.86
CA ALA A 335 9.26 -2.80 -9.48
C ALA A 335 10.57 -2.66 -8.69
N LEU A 336 11.73 -2.97 -9.29
CA LEU A 336 13.05 -2.75 -8.68
C LEU A 336 13.26 -1.25 -8.38
N ILE A 337 12.91 -0.37 -9.32
CA ILE A 337 13.04 1.08 -9.17
C ILE A 337 12.16 1.60 -8.03
N MET A 338 10.86 1.24 -8.05
CA MET A 338 9.90 1.62 -7.02
C MET A 338 10.33 1.09 -5.64
N HIS A 339 10.73 -0.19 -5.56
CA HIS A 339 11.16 -0.80 -4.31
C HIS A 339 12.42 -0.13 -3.75
N GLY A 340 13.43 0.11 -4.59
CA GLY A 340 14.64 0.82 -4.19
C GLY A 340 14.37 2.24 -3.71
N ARG A 341 13.51 2.98 -4.40
CA ARG A 341 13.06 4.33 -4.00
C ARG A 341 12.42 4.32 -2.61
N GLU A 342 11.49 3.40 -2.38
CA GLU A 342 10.75 3.31 -1.12
C GLU A 342 11.64 2.83 0.05
N ILE A 343 12.61 1.95 -0.20
CA ILE A 343 13.64 1.62 0.80
C ILE A 343 14.44 2.87 1.18
N ILE A 344 14.90 3.66 0.21
CA ILE A 344 15.70 4.88 0.49
C ILE A 344 14.88 5.88 1.30
N ASN A 345 13.65 6.19 0.86
CA ASN A 345 12.75 7.10 1.57
C ASN A 345 12.43 6.60 2.97
N GLY A 346 12.06 5.33 3.09
CA GLY A 346 11.72 4.72 4.37
C GLY A 346 12.90 4.71 5.33
N ALA A 347 14.12 4.38 4.85
CA ALA A 347 15.33 4.39 5.66
C ALA A 347 15.60 5.78 6.30
N VAL A 348 15.42 6.85 5.53
CA VAL A 348 15.69 8.22 6.01
C VAL A 348 14.54 8.76 6.86
N LYS A 349 13.30 8.38 6.58
CA LYS A 349 12.11 8.82 7.32
C LYS A 349 11.84 8.02 8.60
N CYS A 350 12.41 6.82 8.76
CA CYS A 350 12.15 6.00 9.94
C CYS A 350 12.88 6.59 11.17
N ASP A 351 12.17 7.43 11.92
CA ASP A 351 12.49 7.77 13.31
C ASP A 351 12.18 6.61 14.28
N CYS A 352 11.79 5.46 13.75
CA CYS A 352 11.35 4.29 14.49
C CYS A 352 12.48 3.67 15.33
N GLU A 353 12.18 3.24 16.56
CA GLU A 353 13.12 2.57 17.47
C GLU A 353 13.77 1.29 16.88
N TRP A 354 13.26 0.79 15.76
CA TRP A 354 13.68 -0.48 15.19
C TRP A 354 15.00 -0.36 14.40
N SER A 355 15.36 0.85 13.96
CA SER A 355 16.61 1.16 13.26
C SER A 355 17.88 1.02 14.11
N ARG A 356 17.77 0.77 15.43
CA ARG A 356 18.94 0.65 16.35
C ARG A 356 20.01 -0.35 15.90
N ASN A 357 19.67 -1.35 15.08
CA ASN A 357 20.58 -2.41 14.67
C ASN A 357 21.29 -2.17 13.32
N LEU A 358 20.80 -1.24 12.49
CA LEU A 358 21.40 -0.92 11.19
C LEU A 358 21.47 0.59 11.00
N SER A 359 22.64 1.09 10.62
CA SER A 359 22.74 2.50 10.22
C SER A 359 21.84 2.79 9.02
N VAL A 360 21.18 3.95 9.00
CA VAL A 360 20.38 4.44 7.86
C VAL A 360 21.15 4.29 6.54
N GLY A 361 22.44 4.60 6.53
CA GLY A 361 23.28 4.46 5.33
C GLY A 361 23.41 3.04 4.78
N SER A 362 23.25 2.00 5.61
CA SER A 362 23.22 0.61 5.14
C SER A 362 21.90 0.28 4.45
N MET A 363 20.77 0.76 4.97
CA MET A 363 19.47 0.59 4.32
C MET A 363 19.39 1.39 3.00
N VAL A 364 19.93 2.61 2.98
CA VAL A 364 20.05 3.42 1.74
C VAL A 364 20.89 2.69 0.70
N ARG A 365 21.98 2.02 1.08
CA ARG A 365 22.77 1.17 0.17
C ARG A 365 21.98 -0.01 -0.40
N VAL A 366 21.11 -0.65 0.40
CA VAL A 366 20.22 -1.70 -0.11
C VAL A 366 19.25 -1.12 -1.15
N GLY A 367 18.62 0.03 -0.86
CA GLY A 367 17.73 0.67 -1.82
C GLY A 367 18.46 1.09 -3.10
N ALA A 368 19.68 1.62 -2.99
CA ALA A 368 20.54 1.93 -4.13
C ALA A 368 20.91 0.69 -4.96
N TRP A 369 21.18 -0.44 -4.31
CA TRP A 369 21.45 -1.71 -5.01
C TRP A 369 20.29 -2.12 -5.93
N TYR A 370 19.03 -1.93 -5.50
CA TYR A 370 17.87 -2.17 -6.37
C TYR A 370 17.83 -1.22 -7.57
N LEU A 371 18.13 0.07 -7.37
CA LEU A 371 18.21 1.04 -8.46
C LEU A 371 19.35 0.75 -9.44
N GLU A 372 20.46 0.22 -8.94
CA GLU A 372 21.57 -0.26 -9.77
C GLU A 372 21.15 -1.45 -10.62
N ARG A 373 20.56 -2.48 -9.99
CA ARG A 373 20.15 -3.71 -10.66
C ARG A 373 18.97 -3.51 -11.61
N ALA A 374 18.21 -2.44 -11.49
CA ALA A 374 17.21 -2.07 -12.50
C ALA A 374 17.81 -1.71 -13.86
N GLY A 375 19.12 -1.42 -13.94
CA GLY A 375 19.78 -1.06 -15.20
C GLY A 375 19.29 0.24 -15.83
N ASN A 376 19.98 0.70 -16.87
CA ASN A 376 19.57 1.86 -17.65
C ASN A 376 18.31 1.57 -18.48
N ASP A 377 18.14 0.33 -18.91
CA ASP A 377 16.97 -0.19 -19.61
C ASP A 377 16.77 -1.68 -19.30
N VAL A 378 15.82 -2.33 -19.97
CA VAL A 378 15.55 -3.77 -19.79
C VAL A 378 16.73 -4.64 -20.23
N GLU A 379 17.45 -4.27 -21.29
CA GLU A 379 18.57 -5.05 -21.82
C GLU A 379 19.76 -5.03 -20.86
N ASP A 380 20.07 -3.86 -20.31
CA ASP A 380 21.08 -3.72 -19.25
C ASP A 380 20.71 -4.50 -17.99
N MET A 381 19.42 -4.45 -17.59
CA MET A 381 18.89 -5.19 -16.45
C MET A 381 19.12 -6.71 -16.59
N ILE A 382 18.91 -7.27 -17.78
CA ILE A 382 19.04 -8.71 -18.04
C ILE A 382 20.43 -9.12 -18.56
N SER A 383 21.38 -8.20 -18.63
CA SER A 383 22.76 -8.54 -18.99
C SER A 383 23.31 -9.62 -18.06
N ASP A 384 24.14 -10.54 -18.56
CA ASP A 384 24.62 -11.69 -17.78
C ASP A 384 25.23 -11.28 -16.42
N ALA A 385 26.00 -10.20 -16.40
CA ALA A 385 26.62 -9.68 -15.19
C ALA A 385 25.58 -9.14 -14.20
N ASN A 386 24.62 -8.34 -14.67
CA ASN A 386 23.62 -7.73 -13.80
C ASN A 386 22.60 -8.77 -13.32
N TRP A 387 22.19 -9.69 -14.19
CA TRP A 387 21.28 -10.79 -13.85
C TRP A 387 21.88 -11.72 -12.81
N PHE A 388 23.18 -12.04 -12.94
CA PHE A 388 23.89 -12.85 -11.95
C PHE A 388 23.90 -12.20 -10.56
N GLU A 389 24.07 -10.88 -10.48
CA GLU A 389 23.97 -10.15 -9.21
C GLU A 389 22.52 -10.09 -8.71
N LEU A 390 21.54 -9.89 -9.60
CA LEU A 390 20.13 -9.84 -9.22
C LEU A 390 19.66 -11.18 -8.60
N LEU A 391 20.15 -12.32 -9.10
CA LEU A 391 19.86 -13.64 -8.52
C LEU A 391 20.38 -13.81 -7.07
N LYS A 392 21.24 -12.91 -6.59
CA LYS A 392 21.71 -12.85 -5.21
C LYS A 392 20.87 -11.93 -4.33
N GLU A 393 19.74 -11.41 -4.82
CA GLU A 393 18.83 -10.56 -4.04
C GLU A 393 18.55 -11.17 -2.65
N ASP A 394 18.82 -10.37 -1.61
CA ASP A 394 18.54 -10.75 -0.23
C ASP A 394 17.06 -11.08 -0.06
N ASN A 395 16.78 -12.27 0.47
CA ASN A 395 15.42 -12.82 0.64
C ASN A 395 14.59 -12.96 -0.65
N ARG A 396 15.16 -12.64 -1.83
CA ARG A 396 14.53 -12.74 -3.15
C ARG A 396 13.14 -12.08 -3.22
N ILE A 397 12.94 -10.94 -2.56
CA ILE A 397 11.60 -10.35 -2.36
C ILE A 397 10.92 -9.99 -3.69
N ILE A 398 11.58 -9.17 -4.51
CA ILE A 398 11.04 -8.74 -5.81
C ILE A 398 11.12 -9.86 -6.84
N LEU A 399 12.17 -10.69 -6.80
CA LEU A 399 12.27 -11.86 -7.66
C LEU A 399 11.17 -12.89 -7.38
N ASP A 400 10.76 -13.10 -6.13
CA ASP A 400 9.67 -14.03 -5.78
C ASP A 400 8.29 -13.46 -6.13
N LEU A 401 8.12 -12.13 -6.09
CA LEU A 401 6.91 -11.47 -6.60
C LEU A 401 6.70 -11.77 -8.09
N MET A 402 7.81 -11.87 -8.84
CA MET A 402 7.85 -12.05 -10.30
C MET A 402 8.52 -13.37 -10.71
N ARG A 403 8.34 -14.45 -9.93
CA ARG A 403 9.11 -15.70 -10.10
C ARG A 403 9.03 -16.31 -11.50
N GLU A 404 7.94 -16.06 -12.23
CA GLU A 404 7.76 -16.53 -13.61
C GLU A 404 8.64 -15.85 -14.66
N VAL A 405 9.37 -14.80 -14.30
CA VAL A 405 10.32 -14.11 -15.19
C VAL A 405 11.66 -14.85 -15.22
N ILE A 406 11.93 -15.66 -14.20
CA ILE A 406 13.23 -16.30 -13.94
C ILE A 406 13.32 -17.70 -14.57
N ASN A 407 12.16 -18.36 -14.75
CA ASN A 407 12.04 -19.67 -15.39
C ASN A 407 11.79 -19.52 -16.88
#